data_AF-M0L113-F1
#
_entry.id   AF-M0L113-F1
#
_cell.length_a   1.000
_cell.length_b   1.000
_cell.length_c   1.000
_cell.angle_alpha   90.00
_cell.angle_beta   90.00
_cell.angle_gamma   90.00
#
_symmetry.space_group_name_H-M   'P 1'
#
loop_
_entity.id
_entity.type
_entity.pdbx_description
1 polymer ?
#
loop_
_entity_poly.entity_id
_entity_poly.type
_entity_poly.pdbx_seq_one_letter_code
_entity_poly.pdbx_strand_id
1 'polypeptide(L)'
;MFENDSRGLECPDQTDASPIITNQAPTSTNTAWTALSGLQRDLLATVASLEKTTHCPDQPTIKTSLENQYDELLNNHIQQSLNDLHADDVIESKNQTYYLTQQGRHLLEAYTQYLVTTCYTDQLVLHLERPIIPGDLEQLYTRLEEVIRR
;
A
#
# COMPACT_ATOMS: atom_id res chain seq x y z
N MET A 1 11.55 -39.69 18.11
CA MET A 1 10.69 -40.42 17.16
C MET A 1 9.47 -39.53 16.95
N PHE A 2 9.14 -39.26 15.68
CA PHE A 2 8.20 -38.23 15.20
C PHE A 2 6.73 -38.52 15.53
N GLU A 3 5.93 -37.43 15.54
CA GLU A 3 4.54 -37.22 15.05
C GLU A 3 3.98 -36.04 15.86
N ASN A 4 3.93 -34.79 15.39
CA ASN A 4 3.26 -34.19 14.22
C ASN A 4 1.78 -34.54 14.05
N ASP A 5 1.04 -33.50 13.71
CA ASP A 5 -0.31 -33.48 13.12
C ASP A 5 -1.51 -33.66 14.07
N SER A 6 -2.53 -32.83 14.07
CA SER A 6 -2.87 -31.68 13.25
C SER A 6 -4.02 -30.96 13.97
N ARG A 7 -3.77 -29.78 14.54
CA ARG A 7 -4.88 -28.89 14.92
C ARG A 7 -5.30 -28.16 13.65
N GLY A 8 -6.43 -28.62 13.10
CA GLY A 8 -7.08 -28.04 11.94
C GLY A 8 -7.28 -26.54 12.07
N LEU A 9 -6.46 -25.81 11.34
CA LEU A 9 -6.74 -24.46 10.86
C LEU A 9 -6.70 -24.54 9.33
N GLU A 10 -7.64 -25.29 8.78
CA GLU A 10 -8.10 -25.05 7.41
C GLU A 10 -8.79 -23.69 7.43
N CYS A 11 -8.02 -22.62 7.21
CA CYS A 11 -8.61 -21.41 6.65
C CYS A 11 -8.82 -21.70 5.17
N PRO A 12 -10.07 -21.70 4.65
CA PRO A 12 -10.29 -21.87 3.24
C PRO A 12 -9.57 -20.76 2.49
N ASP A 13 -9.06 -21.13 1.32
CA ASP A 13 -8.42 -20.31 0.31
C ASP A 13 -9.27 -19.07 -0.01
N GLN A 14 -9.20 -18.07 0.86
CA GLN A 14 -9.87 -16.80 0.67
C GLN A 14 -8.88 -15.98 -0.13
N THR A 15 -9.00 -16.10 -1.46
CA THR A 15 -8.44 -15.12 -2.38
C THR A 15 -8.88 -13.75 -1.89
N ASP A 16 -7.93 -13.00 -1.33
CA ASP A 16 -8.11 -11.64 -0.86
C ASP A 16 -8.65 -10.81 -2.03
N ALA A 17 -9.94 -10.49 -1.96
CA ALA A 17 -10.61 -9.68 -2.97
C ALA A 17 -10.25 -8.21 -2.75
N SER A 18 -8.99 -7.88 -2.98
CA SER A 18 -8.51 -6.51 -3.04
C SER A 18 -8.41 -6.08 -4.52
N PRO A 19 -8.96 -4.90 -4.90
CA PRO A 19 -9.09 -4.53 -6.31
C PRO A 19 -7.72 -4.25 -6.93
N ILE A 20 -7.56 -4.70 -8.17
CA ILE A 20 -6.42 -4.46 -9.04
C ILE A 20 -6.26 -2.94 -9.24
N ILE A 21 -5.23 -2.33 -8.64
CA ILE A 21 -4.87 -0.94 -8.91
C ILE A 21 -4.02 -0.92 -10.19
N THR A 22 -4.67 -0.97 -11.35
CA THR A 22 -4.02 -0.73 -12.65
C THR A 22 -4.56 0.56 -13.24
N ASN A 23 -3.95 1.68 -12.89
CA ASN A 23 -4.13 2.94 -13.60
C ASN A 23 -2.81 3.31 -14.29
N GLN A 24 -2.43 2.55 -15.31
CA GLN A 24 -1.64 2.99 -16.47
C GLN A 24 -1.45 1.83 -17.49
N ALA A 25 -1.39 2.19 -18.77
CA ALA A 25 -1.27 1.28 -19.91
C ALA A 25 -0.03 0.35 -19.81
N PRO A 26 -0.07 -0.85 -20.40
CA PRO A 26 0.94 -1.88 -20.17
C PRO A 26 2.20 -1.59 -20.98
N THR A 27 3.13 -0.83 -20.41
CA THR A 27 4.55 -1.01 -20.70
C THR A 27 5.03 -2.13 -19.78
N SER A 28 5.58 -3.18 -20.36
CA SER A 28 5.75 -4.53 -19.82
C SER A 28 6.76 -4.70 -18.66
N THR A 29 6.88 -3.73 -17.75
CA THR A 29 7.77 -3.79 -16.57
C THR A 29 7.19 -3.13 -15.31
N ASN A 30 5.93 -2.69 -15.32
CA ASN A 30 5.38 -1.93 -14.20
C ASN A 30 4.89 -2.88 -13.10
N THR A 31 5.74 -3.15 -12.09
CA THR A 31 5.35 -3.95 -10.91
C THR A 31 4.19 -3.27 -10.20
N ALA A 32 3.07 -3.99 -10.04
CA ALA A 32 1.91 -3.48 -9.32
C ALA A 32 2.08 -3.63 -7.81
N TRP A 33 1.52 -2.71 -7.00
CA TRP A 33 1.55 -2.80 -5.53
C TRP A 33 1.04 -4.17 -5.00
N THR A 34 0.02 -4.72 -5.67
CA THR A 34 -0.59 -6.00 -5.32
C THR A 34 0.32 -7.20 -5.62
N ALA A 35 1.29 -7.07 -6.53
CA ALA A 35 2.25 -8.12 -6.84
C ALA A 35 3.38 -8.24 -5.81
N LEU A 36 3.62 -7.18 -5.03
CA LEU A 36 4.59 -7.21 -3.94
C LEU A 36 4.08 -8.03 -2.76
N SER A 37 4.96 -8.80 -2.12
CA SER A 37 4.68 -9.46 -0.84
C SER A 37 4.54 -8.43 0.29
N GLY A 38 3.96 -8.84 1.43
CA GLY A 38 3.88 -7.99 2.63
C GLY A 38 5.25 -7.47 3.06
N LEU A 39 6.24 -8.36 3.14
CA LEU A 39 7.62 -7.99 3.48
C LEU A 39 8.23 -7.01 2.46
N GLN A 40 8.00 -7.20 1.17
CA GLN A 40 8.49 -6.27 0.13
C GLN A 40 7.87 -4.87 0.27
N ARG A 41 6.57 -4.78 0.58
CA ARG A 41 5.89 -3.50 0.84
C ARG A 41 6.44 -2.81 2.09
N ASP A 42 6.69 -3.57 3.15
CA ASP A 42 7.25 -3.04 4.40
C ASP A 42 8.71 -2.60 4.24
N LEU A 43 9.51 -3.35 3.46
CA LEU A 43 10.87 -2.94 3.08
C LEU A 43 10.84 -1.63 2.30
N LEU A 44 9.93 -1.49 1.34
CA LEU A 44 9.77 -0.28 0.54
C LEU A 44 9.46 0.93 1.43
N ALA A 45 8.51 0.79 2.34
CA ALA A 45 8.13 1.84 3.30
C ALA A 45 9.30 2.17 4.26
N THR A 46 10.05 1.15 4.69
CA THR A 46 11.21 1.32 5.58
C THR A 46 12.33 2.07 4.89
N VAL A 47 12.68 1.71 3.65
CA VAL A 47 13.68 2.45 2.85
C VAL A 47 13.22 3.90 2.66
N ALA A 48 11.95 4.12 2.31
CA ALA A 48 11.37 5.47 2.18
C ALA A 48 11.51 6.32 3.46
N SER A 49 11.29 5.68 4.61
CA SER A 49 11.41 6.32 5.91
C SER A 49 12.86 6.66 6.21
N LEU A 50 13.78 5.71 6.03
CA LEU A 50 15.21 5.87 6.31
C LEU A 50 15.86 6.94 5.42
N GLU A 51 15.47 7.04 4.14
CA GLU A 51 15.90 8.12 3.22
C GLU A 51 15.60 9.54 3.73
N LYS A 52 14.55 9.70 4.55
CA LYS A 52 14.17 10.99 5.14
C LYS A 52 14.93 11.29 6.44
N THR A 53 15.72 10.33 6.93
CA THR A 53 16.51 10.47 8.15
C THR A 53 18.00 10.60 7.83
N THR A 54 18.82 10.76 8.87
CA THR A 54 20.29 10.72 8.74
C THR A 54 20.86 9.29 8.65
N HIS A 55 20.02 8.26 8.72
CA HIS A 55 20.45 6.87 8.72
C HIS A 55 20.62 6.33 7.30
N CYS A 56 21.65 5.50 7.12
CA CYS A 56 21.91 4.81 5.88
C CYS A 56 20.93 3.63 5.74
N PRO A 57 20.12 3.55 4.68
CA PRO A 57 19.28 2.38 4.41
C PRO A 57 20.11 1.20 3.92
N ASP A 58 20.98 0.67 4.76
CA ASP A 58 21.66 -0.60 4.54
C ASP A 58 20.85 -1.77 5.10
N GLN A 59 21.16 -3.00 4.69
CA GLN A 59 20.46 -4.20 5.15
C GLN A 59 20.33 -4.31 6.69
N PRO A 60 21.39 -4.09 7.50
CA PRO A 60 21.27 -4.19 8.95
C PRO A 60 20.36 -3.10 9.53
N THR A 61 20.45 -1.86 9.06
CA THR A 61 19.58 -0.75 9.53
C THR A 61 18.11 -1.00 9.17
N ILE A 62 17.87 -1.49 7.95
CA ILE A 62 16.55 -1.90 7.49
C ILE A 62 16.02 -3.03 8.38
N LYS A 63 16.83 -4.06 8.66
CA LYS A 63 16.46 -5.15 9.55
C LYS A 63 16.06 -4.65 10.93
N THR A 64 16.91 -3.85 11.58
CA THR A 64 16.63 -3.29 12.90
C THR A 64 15.35 -2.46 12.93
N SER A 65 15.02 -1.77 11.84
CA SER A 65 13.77 -1.02 11.71
C SER A 65 12.53 -1.93 11.66
N LEU A 66 12.67 -3.13 11.08
CA LEU A 66 11.60 -4.11 10.92
C LEU A 66 11.47 -5.12 12.08
N GLU A 67 12.50 -5.27 12.92
CA GLU A 67 12.50 -6.20 14.06
C GLU A 67 11.37 -5.93 15.07
N ASN A 68 10.80 -4.72 15.10
CA ASN A 68 9.64 -4.41 15.94
C ASN A 68 8.31 -4.96 15.38
N GLN A 69 8.27 -5.34 14.11
CA GLN A 69 7.07 -5.78 13.39
C GLN A 69 7.08 -7.29 13.11
N TYR A 70 8.23 -7.94 13.21
CA TYR A 70 8.43 -9.33 12.87
C TYR A 70 9.14 -10.07 14.01
N ASP A 71 8.51 -11.12 14.54
CA ASP A 71 9.07 -11.93 15.65
C ASP A 71 10.42 -12.57 15.28
N GLU A 72 10.57 -13.02 14.03
CA GLU A 72 11.83 -13.56 13.51
C GLU A 72 12.01 -13.17 12.04
N LEU A 73 12.91 -12.21 11.78
CA LEU A 73 13.25 -11.76 10.44
C LEU A 73 14.61 -12.33 10.00
N LEU A 74 14.58 -13.37 9.18
CA LEU A 74 15.79 -14.01 8.66
C LEU A 74 16.49 -13.12 7.62
N ASN A 75 17.81 -12.97 7.75
CA ASN A 75 18.64 -12.16 6.83
C ASN A 75 18.46 -12.57 5.36
N ASN A 76 18.28 -13.88 5.10
CA ASN A 76 18.09 -14.41 3.76
C ASN A 76 16.78 -13.92 3.13
N HIS A 77 15.70 -13.79 3.90
CA HIS A 77 14.42 -13.28 3.39
C HIS A 77 14.50 -11.80 3.04
N ILE A 78 15.18 -11.01 3.88
CA ILE A 78 15.43 -9.60 3.60
C ILE A 78 16.27 -9.47 2.33
N GLN A 79 17.38 -10.21 2.22
CA GLN A 79 18.26 -10.13 1.06
C GLN A 79 17.55 -10.55 -0.22
N GLN A 80 16.76 -11.63 -0.18
CA GLN A 80 15.98 -12.07 -1.32
C GLN A 80 14.98 -10.99 -1.73
N SER A 81 14.24 -10.43 -0.78
CA SER A 81 13.25 -9.39 -1.06
C SER A 81 13.87 -8.11 -1.61
N LEU A 82 15.05 -7.71 -1.12
CA LEU A 82 15.81 -6.58 -1.67
C LEU A 82 16.30 -6.86 -3.09
N ASN A 83 16.75 -8.08 -3.37
CA ASN A 83 17.17 -8.47 -4.72
C ASN A 83 15.97 -8.47 -5.69
N ASP A 84 14.81 -8.96 -5.26
CA ASP A 84 13.59 -8.97 -6.07
C ASP A 84 13.13 -7.54 -6.37
N LEU A 85 13.07 -6.66 -5.36
CA LEU A 85 12.73 -5.25 -5.53
C LEU A 85 13.73 -4.51 -6.44
N HIS A 86 15.01 -4.89 -6.39
CA HIS A 86 16.03 -4.33 -7.27
C HIS A 86 15.87 -4.84 -8.71
N ALA A 87 15.49 -6.11 -8.89
CA ALA A 87 15.24 -6.68 -10.22
C ALA A 87 14.02 -6.04 -10.90
N ASP A 88 13.03 -5.62 -10.10
CA ASP A 88 11.81 -4.94 -10.54
C ASP A 88 11.98 -3.42 -10.76
N ASP A 89 13.21 -2.89 -10.65
CA ASP A 89 13.52 -1.45 -10.74
C ASP A 89 12.76 -0.59 -9.74
N VAL A 90 12.39 -1.17 -8.58
CA VAL A 90 11.65 -0.49 -7.52
C VAL A 90 12.62 0.16 -6.52
N ILE A 91 13.78 -0.45 -6.30
CA ILE A 91 14.89 0.11 -5.52
C ILE A 91 16.20 -0.02 -6.31
N GLU A 92 17.15 0.87 -6.02
CA GLU A 92 18.53 0.78 -6.51
C GLU A 92 19.50 0.55 -5.34
N SER A 93 20.61 -0.13 -5.60
CA SER A 93 21.69 -0.31 -4.62
C SER A 93 22.93 0.46 -5.02
N LYS A 94 23.47 1.25 -4.10
CA LYS A 94 24.76 1.95 -4.26
C LYS A 94 25.57 1.80 -2.99
N ASN A 95 26.74 1.16 -3.11
CA ASN A 95 27.65 0.92 -1.98
C ASN A 95 26.97 0.23 -0.77
N GLN A 96 26.12 -0.78 -1.02
CA GLN A 96 25.35 -1.50 0.02
C GLN A 96 24.24 -0.69 0.69
N THR A 97 23.98 0.52 0.19
CA THR A 97 22.85 1.36 0.57
C THR A 97 21.74 1.24 -0.47
N TYR A 98 20.49 1.17 -0.03
CA TYR A 98 19.33 1.00 -0.90
C TYR A 98 18.53 2.30 -1.00
N TYR A 99 18.15 2.69 -2.21
CA TYR A 99 17.36 3.89 -2.47
C TYR A 99 16.13 3.56 -3.30
N LEU A 100 15.07 4.32 -3.12
CA LEU A 100 13.90 4.23 -3.99
C LEU A 100 14.20 4.84 -5.34
N THR A 101 13.94 4.07 -6.39
CA THR A 101 13.87 4.60 -7.75
C THR A 101 12.63 5.49 -7.91
N GLN A 102 12.51 6.16 -9.05
CA GLN A 102 11.30 6.91 -9.37
C GLN A 102 10.06 5.99 -9.41
N GLN A 103 10.19 4.76 -9.91
CA GLN A 103 9.12 3.78 -9.93
C GLN A 103 8.70 3.38 -8.51
N GLY A 104 9.64 3.10 -7.61
CA GLY A 104 9.33 2.79 -6.22
C GLY A 104 8.62 3.93 -5.47
N ARG A 105 9.01 5.18 -5.74
CA ARG A 105 8.30 6.35 -5.19
C ARG A 105 6.87 6.45 -5.70
N HIS A 106 6.66 6.33 -7.01
CA HIS A 106 5.31 6.35 -7.60
C HIS A 106 4.42 5.23 -7.03
N LEU A 107 4.99 4.05 -6.79
CA LEU A 107 4.27 2.92 -6.23
C LEU A 107 3.80 3.19 -4.78
N LEU A 108 4.64 3.80 -3.94
CA LEU A 108 4.25 4.28 -2.60
C LEU A 108 3.23 5.42 -2.64
N GLU A 109 3.40 6.38 -3.54
CA GLU A 109 2.47 7.51 -3.71
C GLU A 109 1.08 7.02 -4.12
N ALA A 110 1.01 6.14 -5.12
CA ALA A 110 -0.25 5.56 -5.58
C ALA A 110 -0.96 4.79 -4.46
N TYR A 111 -0.21 4.00 -3.67
CA TYR A 111 -0.78 3.29 -2.53
C TYR A 111 -1.25 4.22 -1.42
N THR A 112 -0.46 5.26 -1.10
CA THR A 112 -0.86 6.27 -0.09
C THR A 112 -2.13 7.00 -0.53
N GLN A 113 -2.22 7.37 -1.81
CA GLN A 113 -3.41 8.00 -2.37
C GLN A 113 -4.63 7.08 -2.30
N TYR A 114 -4.45 5.78 -2.57
CA TYR A 114 -5.50 4.78 -2.41
C TYR A 114 -5.98 4.70 -0.96
N LEU A 115 -5.06 4.61 0.01
CA LEU A 115 -5.39 4.60 1.44
C LEU A 115 -6.13 5.88 1.85
N VAL A 116 -5.68 7.05 1.41
CA VAL A 116 -6.36 8.31 1.71
C VAL A 116 -7.79 8.31 1.16
N THR A 117 -7.96 7.88 -0.09
CA THR A 117 -9.28 7.83 -0.75
C THR A 117 -10.22 6.84 -0.04
N THR A 118 -9.68 5.71 0.45
CA THR A 118 -10.45 4.65 1.11
C THR A 118 -10.77 4.98 2.57
N CYS A 119 -9.84 5.58 3.31
CA CYS A 119 -10.00 5.89 4.73
C CYS A 119 -10.72 7.22 4.98
N TYR A 120 -10.54 8.20 4.08
CA TYR A 120 -11.13 9.55 4.20
C TYR A 120 -12.14 9.81 3.09
N THR A 121 -12.93 8.79 2.73
CA THR A 121 -13.93 8.94 1.68
C THR A 121 -14.94 10.02 2.10
N ASP A 122 -14.87 11.20 1.45
CA ASP A 122 -15.90 12.25 1.50
C ASP A 122 -17.22 11.80 0.82
N GLN A 123 -17.41 10.50 0.56
CA GLN A 123 -18.64 9.97 -0.03
C GLN A 123 -19.66 9.67 1.07
N LEU A 124 -20.56 10.62 1.25
CA LEU A 124 -21.85 10.41 1.90
C LEU A 124 -22.77 9.67 0.90
N VAL A 125 -22.81 8.33 0.99
CA VAL A 125 -23.82 7.54 0.25
C VAL A 125 -25.15 7.70 0.96
N LEU A 126 -25.95 8.66 0.50
CA LEU A 126 -27.33 8.86 0.96
C LEU A 126 -28.26 7.93 0.19
N HIS A 127 -28.77 6.91 0.87
CA HIS A 127 -29.91 6.14 0.36
C HIS A 127 -31.17 6.99 0.46
N LEU A 128 -31.69 7.40 -0.69
CA LEU A 128 -32.89 8.21 -0.78
C LEU A 128 -34.09 7.29 -0.95
N GLU A 129 -35.13 7.48 -0.13
CA GLU A 129 -36.38 6.70 -0.21
C GLU A 129 -37.08 6.84 -1.57
N ARG A 130 -36.72 7.88 -2.35
CA ARG A 130 -37.22 8.14 -3.70
C ARG A 130 -36.11 8.76 -4.58
N PRO A 131 -36.13 8.51 -5.90
CA PRO A 131 -35.17 9.11 -6.82
C PRO A 131 -35.31 10.64 -6.84
N ILE A 132 -34.16 11.34 -6.88
CA ILE A 132 -34.12 12.81 -6.99
C ILE A 132 -34.62 13.21 -8.38
N ILE A 133 -35.57 14.15 -8.42
CA ILE A 133 -36.01 14.81 -9.66
C ILE A 133 -35.23 16.12 -9.78
N PRO A 134 -34.89 16.61 -10.99
CA PRO A 134 -34.11 17.85 -11.16
C PRO A 134 -34.60 19.05 -10.35
N GLY A 135 -35.93 19.20 -10.15
CA GLY A 135 -36.50 20.26 -9.32
C GLY A 135 -36.19 20.18 -7.82
N ASP A 136 -35.88 18.98 -7.30
CA ASP A 136 -35.49 18.80 -5.89
C ASP A 136 -34.07 19.34 -5.63
N LEU A 137 -33.18 19.25 -6.63
CA LEU A 137 -31.82 19.81 -6.53
C LEU A 137 -31.84 21.34 -6.52
N GLU A 138 -32.68 21.95 -7.36
CA GLU A 138 -32.84 23.41 -7.39
C GLU A 138 -33.37 23.94 -6.05
N GLN A 139 -34.37 23.28 -5.46
CA GLN A 139 -34.91 23.67 -4.15
C GLN A 139 -33.90 23.49 -3.01
N LEU A 140 -33.13 22.39 -3.02
CA LEU A 140 -32.09 22.16 -2.03
C LEU A 140 -30.97 23.19 -2.13
N TYR A 141 -30.53 23.53 -3.34
CA TYR A 141 -29.51 24.54 -3.56
C TYR A 141 -29.94 25.92 -3.04
N THR A 142 -31.17 26.35 -3.35
CA THR A 142 -31.72 27.62 -2.84
C THR A 142 -31.79 27.64 -1.31
N ARG A 143 -32.23 26.55 -0.68
CA ARG A 143 -32.26 26.45 0.79
C ARG A 143 -30.86 26.48 1.41
N LEU A 144 -29.87 25.86 0.78
CA LEU A 144 -28.49 25.84 1.27
C LEU A 144 -27.87 27.24 1.21
N GLU A 145 -28.12 28.01 0.14
CA GLU A 145 -27.68 29.40 0.02
C GLU A 145 -28.31 30.31 1.08
N GLU A 146 -29.57 30.09 1.45
CA GLU A 146 -30.24 30.86 2.51
C GLU A 146 -29.68 30.55 3.91
N VAL A 147 -29.29 29.29 4.17
CA VAL A 147 -28.69 28.87 5.44
C VAL A 147 -27.26 29.40 5.57
N ILE A 148 -26.49 29.45 4.48
CA ILE A 148 -25.11 29.95 4.48
C ILE A 148 -25.04 31.49 4.60
N ARG A 149 -26.08 32.22 4.19
CA ARG A 149 -26.15 33.69 4.31
C ARG A 149 -26.61 34.21 5.68
N ARG A 150 -27.01 33.34 6.61
CA ARG A 150 -27.36 33.71 7.99
C ARG A 150 -26.18 33.49 8.92
#